data_AF-A0A2D6T6Z2-F1
#
_entry.id   AF-A0A2D6T6Z2-F1
#
_cell.length_a   1.000
_cell.length_b   1.000
_cell.length_c   1.000
_cell.angle_alpha   90.00
_cell.angle_beta   90.00
_cell.angle_gamma   90.00
#
_symmetry.space_group_name_H-M   'P 1'
#
loop_
_entity.id
_entity.type
_entity.pdbx_description
1 polymer ?
#
loop_
_entity_poly.entity_id
_entity_poly.type
_entity_poly.pdbx_seq_one_letter_code
_entity_poly.pdbx_strand_id
1 'polypeptide(L)'
;MPQVNIIIVETLFLPEEKRNPTNLARAQKLLNKSLQAVETGLQGRDYLAGEFSGAEFMTGHACVVAERLGADLSELPNTKAYVERLKDRPALQKAMAA
;
A
#
# COMPACT_ATOMS: atom_id res chain seq x y z
N MET A 1 2.28 -0.58 -7.60
CA MET A 1 2.52 -1.96 -7.11
C MET A 1 1.57 -2.92 -7.82
N PRO A 2 2.04 -3.79 -8.74
CA PRO A 2 1.17 -4.66 -9.55
C PRO A 2 0.33 -5.65 -8.72
N GLN A 3 0.81 -6.03 -7.54
CA GLN A 3 0.13 -6.99 -6.66
C GLN A 3 -1.20 -6.44 -6.10
N VAL A 4 -1.30 -5.13 -5.90
CA VAL A 4 -2.54 -4.46 -5.46
C VAL A 4 -3.67 -4.71 -6.45
N ASN A 5 -3.38 -4.65 -7.75
CA ASN A 5 -4.38 -4.91 -8.80
C ASN A 5 -4.88 -6.35 -8.73
N ILE A 6 -3.99 -7.32 -8.54
CA ILE A 6 -4.36 -8.73 -8.42
C ILE A 6 -5.25 -8.92 -7.19
N ILE A 7 -4.89 -8.35 -6.04
CA ILE A 7 -5.70 -8.44 -4.82
C ILE A 7 -7.09 -7.85 -5.06
N ILE A 8 -7.21 -6.67 -5.67
CA ILE A 8 -8.51 -6.05 -5.98
C ILE A 8 -9.34 -6.95 -6.92
N VAL A 9 -8.74 -7.47 -7.98
CA VAL A 9 -9.43 -8.35 -8.92
C VAL A 9 -9.95 -9.60 -8.21
N GLU A 10 -9.10 -10.25 -7.43
CA GLU A 10 -9.39 -11.50 -6.73
C GLU A 10 -10.32 -11.33 -5.50
N THR A 11 -10.51 -10.12 -4.97
CA THR A 11 -11.30 -9.90 -3.75
C THR A 11 -12.57 -9.06 -3.96
N LEU A 12 -12.55 -8.14 -4.93
CA LEU A 12 -13.64 -7.18 -5.18
C LEU A 12 -14.31 -7.41 -6.53
N PHE A 13 -13.55 -7.63 -7.62
CA PHE A 13 -14.15 -7.67 -8.96
C PHE A 13 -14.62 -9.06 -9.40
N LEU A 14 -13.89 -10.12 -9.03
CA LEU A 14 -14.28 -11.48 -9.38
C LEU A 14 -15.36 -11.99 -8.43
N PRO A 15 -16.43 -12.61 -8.95
CA PRO A 15 -17.36 -13.37 -8.14
C PRO A 15 -16.61 -14.57 -7.53
N GLU A 16 -17.08 -15.04 -6.37
CA GLU A 16 -16.33 -15.96 -5.51
C GLU A 16 -15.86 -17.23 -6.24
N GLU A 17 -16.71 -17.78 -7.10
CA GLU A 17 -16.44 -18.98 -7.89
C GLU A 17 -15.33 -18.81 -8.95
N LYS A 18 -14.97 -17.58 -9.28
CA LYS A 18 -13.90 -17.26 -10.25
C LYS A 18 -12.58 -16.85 -9.59
N ARG A 19 -12.56 -16.72 -8.25
CA ARG A 19 -11.36 -16.30 -7.51
C ARG A 19 -10.34 -17.43 -7.48
N ASN A 20 -9.07 -17.07 -7.57
CA ASN A 20 -7.96 -18.00 -7.43
C ASN A 20 -7.23 -17.75 -6.09
N PRO A 21 -7.45 -18.60 -5.06
CA PRO A 21 -6.84 -18.40 -3.75
C PRO A 21 -5.30 -18.49 -3.79
N THR A 22 -4.74 -19.27 -4.71
CA THR A 22 -3.27 -19.37 -4.87
C THR A 22 -2.69 -18.08 -5.45
N ASN A 23 -3.39 -17.46 -6.41
CA ASN A 23 -2.98 -16.18 -6.98
C ASN A 23 -3.08 -15.05 -5.94
N LEU A 24 -4.18 -15.01 -5.19
CA LEU A 24 -4.38 -14.04 -4.10
C LEU A 24 -3.28 -14.15 -3.04
N ALA A 25 -3.00 -15.36 -2.54
CA ALA A 25 -1.94 -15.58 -1.54
C ALA A 25 -0.56 -15.18 -2.07
N ARG A 26 -0.25 -15.47 -3.35
CA ARG A 26 1.01 -15.05 -3.97
C ARG A 26 1.10 -13.52 -4.05
N ALA A 27 0.03 -12.86 -4.45
CA ALA A 27 -0.02 -11.41 -4.56
C ALA A 27 0.19 -10.75 -3.19
N GLN A 28 -0.49 -11.23 -2.15
CA GLN A 28 -0.30 -10.77 -0.77
C GLN A 28 1.15 -10.94 -0.30
N LYS A 29 1.75 -12.12 -0.53
CA LYS A 29 3.16 -12.35 -0.17
C LYS A 29 4.12 -11.39 -0.87
N LEU A 30 3.92 -11.14 -2.16
CA LEU A 30 4.76 -10.22 -2.94
C LEU A 30 4.53 -8.75 -2.57
N LEU A 31 3.31 -8.39 -2.20
CA LEU A 31 2.99 -7.07 -1.65
C LEU A 31 3.73 -6.83 -0.33
N ASN A 32 3.67 -7.78 0.60
CA ASN A 32 4.39 -7.69 1.89
C ASN A 32 5.89 -7.54 1.69
N LYS A 33 6.50 -8.29 0.76
CA LYS A 33 7.91 -8.13 0.42
C LYS A 33 8.23 -6.73 -0.14
N SER A 34 7.31 -6.14 -0.91
CA SER A 34 7.47 -4.78 -1.43
C SER A 34 7.38 -3.73 -0.33
N LEU A 35 6.48 -3.93 0.64
CA LEU A 35 6.33 -3.06 1.81
C LEU A 35 7.55 -3.13 2.73
N GLN A 36 8.22 -4.28 2.86
CA GLN A 36 9.51 -4.38 3.58
C GLN A 36 10.62 -3.53 2.93
N ALA A 37 10.62 -3.41 1.61
CA ALA A 37 11.57 -2.54 0.92
C ALA A 37 11.27 -1.05 1.19
N VAL A 38 9.99 -0.68 1.24
CA VAL A 38 9.54 0.67 1.64
C VAL A 38 9.94 0.97 3.09
N GLU A 39 9.70 0.03 4.00
CA GLU A 39 10.09 0.12 5.41
C GLU A 39 11.57 0.45 5.58
N THR A 40 12.41 -0.29 4.85
CA THR A 40 13.87 -0.06 4.86
C THR A 40 14.23 1.30 4.24
N GLY A 41 13.56 1.68 3.14
CA GLY A 41 13.79 2.96 2.46
C GLY A 41 13.41 4.19 3.29
N LEU A 42 12.50 4.02 4.26
CA LEU A 42 12.05 5.07 5.18
C LEU A 42 12.88 5.16 6.46
N GLN A 43 13.91 4.32 6.64
CA GLN A 43 14.76 4.40 7.83
C GLN A 43 15.42 5.78 7.95
N GLY A 44 15.09 6.48 9.04
CA GLY A 44 15.59 7.83 9.33
C GLY A 44 15.02 8.93 8.42
N ARG A 45 13.89 8.68 7.72
CA ARG A 45 13.28 9.63 6.78
C ARG A 45 11.76 9.66 6.93
N ASP A 46 11.17 10.84 6.74
CA ASP A 46 9.71 10.99 6.72
C ASP A 46 9.09 10.68 5.35
N TYR A 47 9.85 10.82 4.28
CA TYR A 47 9.39 10.60 2.91
C TYR A 47 10.40 9.79 2.11
N LEU A 48 9.96 9.13 1.03
CA LEU A 48 10.79 8.18 0.28
C LEU A 48 12.04 8.85 -0.33
N ALA A 49 11.89 10.10 -0.76
CA ALA A 49 12.98 10.91 -1.29
C ALA A 49 13.64 11.81 -0.23
N GLY A 50 13.32 11.62 1.06
CA GLY A 50 13.72 12.50 2.17
C GLY A 50 12.73 13.65 2.38
N GLU A 51 12.21 14.23 1.29
CA GLU A 51 11.17 15.27 1.31
C GLU A 51 9.93 14.84 0.52
N PHE A 52 8.80 15.52 0.74
CA PHE A 52 7.56 15.24 0.02
C PHE A 52 7.74 15.52 -1.48
N SER A 53 7.42 14.54 -2.31
CA SER A 53 7.80 14.55 -3.72
C SER A 53 6.82 13.75 -4.60
N GLY A 54 7.18 13.59 -5.88
CA GLY A 54 6.52 12.67 -6.81
C GLY A 54 6.39 11.23 -6.28
N ALA A 55 7.31 10.80 -5.42
CA ALA A 55 7.35 9.44 -4.88
C ALA A 55 6.09 9.10 -4.06
N GLU A 56 5.53 10.08 -3.36
CA GLU A 56 4.33 9.92 -2.53
C GLU A 56 3.08 9.66 -3.37
N PHE A 57 3.00 10.22 -4.58
CA PHE A 57 1.87 9.97 -5.48
C PHE A 57 1.95 8.58 -6.14
N MET A 58 3.16 8.08 -6.41
CA MET A 58 3.36 6.79 -7.06
C MET A 58 3.38 5.64 -6.05
N THR A 59 4.35 5.65 -5.15
CA THR A 59 4.60 4.57 -4.19
C THR A 59 3.83 4.80 -2.89
N GLY A 60 3.81 6.05 -2.40
CA GLY A 60 3.08 6.39 -1.18
C GLY A 60 1.59 6.07 -1.27
N HIS A 61 0.93 6.48 -2.36
CA HIS A 61 -0.47 6.13 -2.60
C HIS A 61 -0.68 4.62 -2.66
N ALA A 62 0.23 3.88 -3.28
CA ALA A 62 0.14 2.43 -3.31
C ALA A 62 0.24 1.79 -1.91
N CYS A 63 1.05 2.35 -1.00
CA CYS A 63 1.12 1.91 0.40
C CYS A 63 -0.19 2.18 1.15
N VAL A 64 -0.81 3.35 0.95
CA VAL A 64 -2.12 3.70 1.52
C VAL A 64 -3.20 2.71 1.04
N VAL A 65 -3.22 2.40 -0.26
CA VAL A 65 -4.19 1.44 -0.82
C VAL A 65 -3.91 0.02 -0.31
N ALA A 66 -2.64 -0.37 -0.15
CA ALA A 66 -2.27 -1.67 0.40
C ALA A 66 -2.83 -1.87 1.82
N GLU A 67 -2.68 -0.87 2.71
CA GLU A 67 -3.27 -0.90 4.06
C GLU A 67 -4.80 -1.07 4.00
N ARG A 68 -5.47 -0.28 3.15
CA ARG A 68 -6.93 -0.35 2.97
C ARG A 68 -7.42 -1.73 2.51
N LEU A 69 -6.60 -2.44 1.74
CA LEU A 69 -6.88 -3.81 1.27
C LEU A 69 -6.52 -4.90 2.30
N GLY A 70 -6.13 -4.50 3.52
CA GLY A 70 -5.83 -5.41 4.62
C GLY A 70 -4.39 -5.90 4.65
N ALA A 71 -3.45 -5.20 4.01
CA ALA A 71 -2.03 -5.49 4.23
C ALA A 71 -1.67 -5.21 5.69
N ASP A 72 -0.99 -6.15 6.34
CA ASP A 72 -0.56 -6.00 7.73
C ASP A 72 0.72 -5.16 7.81
N LEU A 73 0.62 -4.01 8.47
CA LEU A 73 1.72 -3.07 8.70
C LEU A 73 2.23 -3.11 10.16
N SER A 74 1.76 -4.05 10.99
CA SER A 74 2.13 -4.12 12.41
C SER A 74 3.66 -4.22 12.62
N GLU A 75 4.34 -5.00 11.79
CA GLU A 75 5.79 -5.20 11.79
C GLU A 75 6.56 -4.16 10.95
N LEU A 76 5.88 -3.13 10.41
CA LEU A 76 6.44 -2.12 9.50
C LEU A 76 6.21 -0.71 10.06
N PRO A 77 6.83 -0.35 11.20
CA PRO A 77 6.53 0.89 11.92
C PRO A 77 6.82 2.16 11.10
N ASN A 78 7.88 2.19 10.28
CA ASN A 78 8.20 3.36 9.47
C ASN A 78 7.17 3.53 8.34
N THR A 79 6.78 2.43 7.70
CA THR A 79 5.76 2.39 6.65
C THR A 79 4.40 2.79 7.20
N LYS A 80 4.05 2.31 8.40
CA LYS A 80 2.81 2.67 9.08
C LYS A 80 2.78 4.18 9.38
N ALA A 81 3.84 4.72 9.98
CA ALA A 81 3.94 6.16 10.25
C ALA A 81 3.88 7.00 8.95
N TYR A 82 4.51 6.53 7.89
CA TYR A 82 4.46 7.14 6.56
C TYR A 82 3.05 7.14 5.96
N VAL A 83 2.34 6.02 6.02
CA VAL A 83 0.96 5.90 5.53
C VAL A 83 0.02 6.83 6.29
N GLU A 84 0.12 6.89 7.62
CA GLU A 84 -0.68 7.83 8.44
C GLU A 84 -0.37 9.29 8.08
N ARG A 85 0.92 9.65 7.96
CA ARG A 85 1.33 11.00 7.52
C ARG A 85 0.74 11.38 6.16
N LEU A 86 0.60 10.43 5.23
CA LEU A 86 -0.05 10.67 3.93
C LEU A 86 -1.57 10.82 4.07
N LYS A 87 -2.23 9.99 4.89
CA LYS A 87 -3.68 10.03 5.15
C LYS A 87 -4.11 11.33 5.84
N ASP A 88 -3.23 11.94 6.62
CA ASP A 88 -3.47 13.24 7.26
C ASP A 88 -3.44 14.42 6.27
N ARG A 89 -2.99 14.22 5.03
CA ARG A 89 -2.93 15.31 4.04
C ARG A 89 -4.33 15.67 3.53
N PRO A 90 -4.76 16.94 3.63
CA PRO A 90 -6.09 17.37 3.16
C PRO A 90 -6.37 17.04 1.68
N ALA A 91 -5.34 17.09 0.84
CA ALA A 91 -5.48 16.75 -0.59
C ALA A 91 -5.83 15.27 -0.79
N LEU A 92 -5.24 14.35 -0.01
CA LEU A 92 -5.55 12.93 -0.11
C LEU A 92 -6.93 12.62 0.49
N GLN A 93 -7.27 13.23 1.63
CA GLN A 93 -8.60 13.12 2.22
C GLN A 93 -9.70 13.55 1.25
N LYS A 94 -9.50 14.71 0.58
CA LYS A 94 -10.42 15.19 -0.45
C LYS A 94 -10.53 14.23 -1.63
N ALA A 95 -9.43 13.64 -2.07
CA ALA A 95 -9.43 12.67 -3.17
C ALA A 95 -10.13 11.35 -2.80
N MET A 96 -10.06 10.94 -1.54
CA MET A 96 -10.66 9.68 -1.04
C MET A 96 -12.14 9.83 -0.62
N ALA A 97 -12.61 11.05 -0.42
CA ALA A 97 -14.01 11.36 -0.08
C ALA A 97 -14.93 11.44 -1.31
N ALA A 98 -14.35 11.46 -2.52
CA ALA A 98 -15.06 11.44 -3.79
C ALA A 98 -15.34 10.00 -4.24
#